data_AF-A0A2E2PKM3-F1
#
_entry.id   AF-A0A2E2PKM3-F1
#
_cell.length_a   1.000
_cell.length_b   1.000
_cell.length_c   1.000
_cell.angle_alpha   90.00
_cell.angle_beta   90.00
_cell.angle_gamma   90.00
#
_symmetry.space_group_name_H-M   'P 1'
#
loop_
_entity.id
_entity.type
_entity.pdbx_description
1 polymer ?
#
loop_
_entity_poly.entity_id
_entity_poly.type
_entity_poly.pdbx_seq_one_letter_code
_entity_poly.pdbx_strand_id
1 'polypeptide(L)'
;MPYIKDEDKTKFEDLIKIAENIDSAGEMNYVITMLARTYIERKGLCYQTLNDVVGALEGCKFELYRRVLAPYEDLKIKENGDVY
;
A
#
# COMPACT_ATOMS: atom_id res chain seq x y z
N MET A 1 -7.21 0.87 -6.49
CA MET A 1 -6.89 1.94 -7.47
C MET A 1 -7.99 2.01 -8.52
N PRO A 2 -8.54 3.19 -8.84
CA PRO A 2 -9.67 3.34 -9.78
C PRO A 2 -9.30 2.98 -11.24
N TYR A 3 -8.01 2.81 -11.53
CA TYR A 3 -7.50 2.56 -12.87
C TYR A 3 -7.20 1.08 -13.20
N ILE A 4 -7.40 0.17 -12.24
CA ILE A 4 -7.26 -1.28 -12.45
C ILE A 4 -8.66 -1.88 -12.62
N LYS A 5 -8.89 -2.56 -13.74
CA LYS A 5 -10.14 -3.29 -14.03
C LYS A 5 -10.33 -4.45 -13.06
N ASP A 6 -11.56 -4.81 -12.75
CA ASP A 6 -11.84 -5.89 -11.80
C ASP A 6 -11.25 -7.24 -12.23
N GLU A 7 -11.29 -7.54 -13.54
CA GLU A 7 -10.66 -8.73 -14.13
C GLU A 7 -9.13 -8.77 -13.92
N ASP A 8 -8.47 -7.62 -13.80
CA ASP A 8 -7.04 -7.55 -13.53
C ASP A 8 -6.73 -7.68 -12.03
N LYS A 9 -7.71 -7.46 -11.15
CA LYS A 9 -7.54 -7.59 -9.69
C LYS A 9 -7.44 -9.05 -9.24
N THR A 10 -8.11 -9.97 -9.94
CA THR A 10 -8.10 -11.41 -9.61
C THR A 10 -6.70 -12.01 -9.66
N LYS A 11 -5.81 -11.46 -10.49
CA LYS A 11 -4.37 -11.80 -10.57
C LYS A 11 -3.62 -11.61 -9.25
N PHE A 12 -4.19 -10.86 -8.31
CA PHE A 12 -3.58 -10.47 -7.05
C PHE A 12 -4.27 -11.09 -5.83
N GLU A 13 -5.21 -12.02 -6.00
CA GLU A 13 -5.93 -12.64 -4.88
C GLU A 13 -5.00 -13.35 -3.89
N ASP A 14 -3.90 -13.95 -4.36
CA ASP A 14 -2.92 -14.59 -3.48
C ASP A 14 -2.21 -13.59 -2.54
N LEU A 15 -2.21 -12.28 -2.84
CA LEU A 15 -1.69 -11.28 -1.90
C LEU A 15 -2.50 -11.21 -0.61
N ILE A 16 -3.79 -11.54 -0.65
CA ILE A 16 -4.65 -11.57 0.54
C ILE A 16 -4.14 -12.63 1.51
N LYS A 17 -3.84 -13.83 0.99
CA LYS A 17 -3.28 -14.94 1.79
C LYS A 17 -1.92 -14.59 2.40
N ILE A 18 -1.08 -13.85 1.66
CA ILE A 18 0.19 -13.35 2.19
C ILE A 18 -0.05 -12.36 3.33
N ALA A 19 -1.00 -11.43 3.15
CA ALA A 19 -1.31 -10.41 4.14
C ALA A 19 -1.84 -10.98 5.46
N GLU A 20 -2.54 -12.12 5.44
CA GLU A 20 -3.00 -12.84 6.64
C GLU A 20 -1.86 -13.35 7.54
N ASN A 21 -0.63 -13.42 7.03
CA ASN A 21 0.55 -13.89 7.76
C ASN A 21 1.50 -12.74 8.18
N ILE A 22 1.04 -11.49 8.14
CA ILE A 22 1.82 -10.31 8.51
C ILE A 22 1.37 -9.82 9.89
N ASP A 23 2.21 -10.02 10.90
CA ASP A 23 1.90 -9.70 12.30
C ASP A 23 2.63 -8.44 12.79
N SER A 24 3.64 -7.98 12.06
CA SER A 24 4.46 -6.85 12.47
C SER A 24 4.73 -5.83 11.37
N ALA A 25 5.07 -4.60 11.78
CA ALA A 25 5.53 -3.57 10.87
C ALA A 25 6.82 -3.97 10.11
N GLY A 26 7.67 -4.81 10.73
CA GLY A 26 8.88 -5.34 10.10
C GLY A 26 8.57 -6.30 8.96
N GLU A 27 7.65 -7.24 9.18
CA GLU A 27 7.17 -8.18 8.15
C GLU A 27 6.44 -7.46 7.02
N MET A 28 5.61 -6.48 7.35
CA MET A 28 4.95 -5.61 6.36
C MET A 28 6.00 -4.93 5.46
N ASN A 29 7.03 -4.34 6.06
CA ASN A 29 8.11 -3.69 5.32
C ASN A 29 8.88 -4.69 4.43
N TYR A 30 9.17 -5.88 4.97
CA TYR A 30 9.81 -6.95 4.19
C TYR A 30 8.98 -7.33 2.95
N VAL A 31 7.68 -7.57 3.10
CA VAL A 31 6.80 -7.93 1.98
C VAL A 31 6.76 -6.81 0.93
N ILE A 32 6.58 -5.56 1.35
CA ILE A 32 6.59 -4.41 0.45
C ILE A 32 7.92 -4.30 -0.31
N THR A 33 9.04 -4.51 0.38
CA THR A 33 10.39 -4.51 -0.21
C THR A 33 10.53 -5.61 -1.26
N MET A 34 10.02 -6.82 -0.98
CA MET A 34 10.04 -7.92 -1.93
C MET A 34 9.20 -7.63 -3.18
N LEU A 35 8.01 -7.04 -3.03
CA LEU A 35 7.19 -6.62 -4.17
C LEU A 35 7.91 -5.59 -5.06
N ALA A 36 8.51 -4.57 -4.45
CA ALA A 36 9.30 -3.55 -5.14
C ALA A 36 10.48 -4.18 -5.89
N ARG A 37 11.26 -5.03 -5.21
CA ARG A 37 12.41 -5.72 -5.77
C ARG A 37 12.02 -6.60 -6.96
N THR A 38 10.97 -7.41 -6.83
CA THR A 38 10.49 -8.27 -7.92
C THR A 38 10.02 -7.45 -9.13
N TYR A 39 9.36 -6.31 -8.91
CA TYR A 39 8.99 -5.41 -10.01
C TYR A 39 10.24 -4.87 -10.74
N ILE A 40 11.24 -4.41 -9.99
CA ILE A 40 12.51 -3.90 -10.53
C ILE A 40 13.26 -4.97 -11.32
N GLU A 41 13.40 -6.17 -10.76
CA GLU A 41 14.06 -7.29 -11.43
C GLU A 41 13.37 -7.65 -12.76
N ARG A 42 12.03 -7.62 -12.79
CA ARG A 42 11.25 -8.00 -13.97
C ARG A 42 11.16 -6.91 -15.03
N LYS A 43 11.26 -5.63 -14.65
CA LYS A 43 11.17 -4.46 -15.56
C LYS A 43 12.52 -3.88 -15.95
N GLY A 44 13.59 -4.23 -15.22
CA GLY A 44 14.93 -3.71 -15.40
C GLY A 44 15.20 -2.48 -14.55
N LEU A 45 16.44 -2.37 -14.07
CA LEU A 45 16.90 -1.25 -13.25
C LEU A 45 17.12 -0.01 -14.11
N CYS A 46 16.16 0.91 -14.08
CA CYS A 46 16.29 2.22 -14.71
C CYS A 46 15.47 3.26 -13.93
N TYR A 47 15.71 4.54 -14.23
CA TYR A 47 15.05 5.65 -13.57
C TYR A 47 13.52 5.56 -13.60
N GLN A 48 12.95 5.19 -14.75
CA GLN A 48 11.50 5.03 -14.88
C GLN A 48 10.96 3.94 -13.95
N THR A 49 11.59 2.76 -13.93
CA THR A 49 11.18 1.66 -13.05
C THR A 49 11.25 2.04 -11.57
N LEU A 50 12.30 2.78 -11.17
CA LEU A 50 12.45 3.26 -9.80
C LEU A 50 11.36 4.28 -9.44
N ASN A 51 11.06 5.21 -10.35
CA ASN A 51 9.97 6.18 -10.16
C ASN A 51 8.60 5.50 -10.10
N ASP A 52 8.34 4.47 -10.91
CA ASP A 52 7.10 3.70 -10.85
C ASP A 52 6.89 3.11 -9.45
N VAL A 53 7.94 2.49 -8.89
CA VAL A 53 7.90 1.88 -7.55
C VAL A 53 7.69 2.94 -6.47
N VAL A 54 8.51 3.99 -6.45
CA VAL A 54 8.40 5.06 -5.46
C VAL A 54 7.03 5.72 -5.53
N GLY A 55 6.56 6.07 -6.73
CA GLY A 55 5.25 6.68 -6.93
C GLY A 55 4.10 5.78 -6.49
N ALA A 56 4.19 4.47 -6.73
CA ALA A 56 3.19 3.51 -6.25
C ALA A 56 3.16 3.42 -4.72
N LEU A 57 4.33 3.38 -4.06
CA LEU A 57 4.42 3.33 -2.59
C LEU A 57 3.86 4.59 -1.95
N GLU A 58 4.22 5.77 -2.46
CA GLU A 58 3.70 7.05 -1.98
C GLU A 58 2.19 7.18 -2.23
N GLY A 59 1.74 6.80 -3.42
CA GLY A 59 0.32 6.79 -3.77
C GLY A 59 -0.50 5.91 -2.84
N CYS A 60 -0.03 4.70 -2.54
CA CYS A 60 -0.68 3.80 -1.58
C CYS A 60 -0.75 4.41 -0.17
N LYS A 61 0.34 5.03 0.31
CA LYS A 61 0.37 5.71 1.62
C LYS A 61 -0.67 6.84 1.68
N PHE A 62 -0.72 7.70 0.66
CA PHE A 62 -1.66 8.82 0.64
C PHE A 62 -3.11 8.37 0.52
N GLU A 63 -3.40 7.34 -0.27
CA GLU A 63 -4.75 6.78 -0.35
C GLU A 63 -5.19 6.12 0.97
N LEU A 64 -4.27 5.42 1.65
CA LEU A 64 -4.51 4.87 2.99
C LEU A 64 -4.83 5.99 3.98
N TYR A 65 -4.02 7.06 3.99
CA TYR A 65 -4.24 8.19 4.87
C TYR A 65 -5.61 8.83 4.62
N ARG A 66 -5.89 9.17 3.35
CA ARG A 66 -7.12 9.89 2.96
C ARG A 66 -8.40 9.08 3.17
N ARG A 67 -8.39 7.77 2.88
CA ARG A 67 -9.61 6.95 2.90
C ARG A 67 -9.82 6.19 4.20
N VAL A 68 -8.78 6.00 5.01
CA VAL A 68 -8.85 5.16 6.21
C VAL A 68 -8.45 5.96 7.45
N LEU A 69 -7.26 6.54 7.48
CA LEU A 69 -6.78 7.21 8.70
C LEU A 69 -7.58 8.47 8.99
N ALA A 70 -7.75 9.37 8.03
CA ALA A 70 -8.47 10.62 8.28
C ALA A 70 -9.91 10.40 8.79
N PRO A 71 -10.75 9.52 8.19
CA PRO A 71 -12.06 9.20 8.76
C PRO A 71 -12.00 8.53 10.15
N TYR A 72 -10.96 7.73 10.41
CA TYR A 72 -10.74 7.13 11.73
C TYR A 72 -10.32 8.18 12.77
N GLU A 73 -9.49 9.15 12.41
CA GLU A 73 -9.10 10.28 13.24
C GLU A 73 -10.33 11.16 13.56
N ASP A 74 -11.18 11.45 12.58
CA ASP A 74 -12.45 12.16 12.79
C ASP A 74 -13.36 11.45 13.81
N LEU A 75 -13.41 10.11 13.77
CA LEU A 75 -14.12 9.32 14.76
C LEU A 75 -13.47 9.45 16.14
N LYS A 76 -12.15 9.34 16.23
CA LYS A 76 -11.42 9.44 17.49
C LYS A 76 -11.51 10.83 18.12
N ILE A 77 -11.57 11.88 17.30
CA ILE A 77 -11.84 13.25 17.74
C ILE A 77 -13.23 13.36 18.36
N LYS A 78 -14.26 12.75 17.75
CA LYS A 78 -15.61 12.73 18.33
C LYS A 78 -15.68 11.96 19.65
N GLU A 79 -14.91 10.89 19.78
CA GLU A 79 -14.88 10.03 20.97
C GLU A 79 -14.10 10.66 22.13
N ASN A 80 -12.95 11.27 21.84
CA ASN A 80 -11.97 11.66 22.87
C ASN A 80 -11.74 13.18 22.95
N GLY A 81 -12.34 13.96 22.06
CA GLY A 81 -12.04 15.38 21.86
C GLY A 81 -10.87 15.60 20.89
N ASP A 82 -10.79 16.82 20.36
CA ASP A 82 -9.65 17.29 19.57
C ASP A 82 -8.67 18.08 20.45
N VAL A 83 -7.41 18.16 20.02
CA VAL A 83 -6.38 18.99 20.65
C VAL A 83 -6.35 20.42 20.10
N TYR A 84 -7.03 20.67 18.98
CA TYR A 84 -7.18 21.98 18.33
C TYR A 84 -8.59 22.54 18.51
#